data_AF-A0A4S2EK07-F1
#
_entry.id   AF-A0A4S2EK07-F1
#
_cell.length_a   1.000
_cell.length_b   1.000
_cell.length_c   1.000
_cell.angle_alpha   90.00
_cell.angle_beta   90.00
_cell.angle_gamma   90.00
#
_symmetry.space_group_name_H-M   'P 1'
#
loop_
_entity.id
_entity.type
_entity.pdbx_description
1 polymer ?
#
loop_
_entity_poly.entity_id
_entity_poly.type
_entity_poly.pdbx_seq_one_letter_code
_entity_poly.pdbx_strand_id
1 'polypeptide(L)'
;MKKEPNITERQAREIVEKMGRREPYTSKSIDDFYRSIGLEPEEPEQPGKTVTEEAEIHMAEEPSGVASGEAAMPQKRISGKQRRLSLDEYRTTYLKVPKIINRKPVFVSETVRDELDRVVRYLGGKGMSASGLIENLVRLHLDAYRNDIEQWRKL
;
A
#
# COMPACT_ATOMS: atom_id res chain seq x y z
N MET A 1 -11.22 36.86 32.69
CA MET A 1 -11.61 35.55 33.27
C MET A 1 -12.68 34.96 32.36
N LYS A 2 -12.43 33.81 31.72
CA LYS A 2 -13.39 33.19 30.80
C LYS A 2 -14.40 32.40 31.64
N LYS A 3 -15.69 32.76 31.55
CA LYS A 3 -16.80 32.06 32.19
C LYS A 3 -16.94 30.67 31.54
N GLU A 4 -16.89 29.61 32.34
CA GLU A 4 -17.20 28.26 31.85
C GLU A 4 -18.69 28.19 31.47
N PRO A 5 -19.05 27.49 30.38
CA PRO A 5 -20.45 27.28 30.02
C PRO A 5 -21.11 26.38 31.07
N ASN A 6 -22.05 26.94 31.84
CA ASN A 6 -22.84 26.19 32.81
C ASN A 6 -24.00 25.51 32.07
N ILE A 7 -23.79 24.24 31.72
CA ILE A 7 -24.82 23.40 31.10
C ILE A 7 -25.78 22.96 32.21
N THR A 8 -27.08 23.18 32.00
CA THR A 8 -28.10 22.81 32.99
C THR A 8 -28.25 21.28 33.05
N GLU A 9 -28.54 20.72 34.23
CA GLU A 9 -28.69 19.27 34.43
C GLU A 9 -29.69 18.62 33.44
N ARG A 10 -30.73 19.37 33.06
CA ARG A 10 -31.70 18.94 32.03
C ARG A 10 -31.07 18.78 30.64
N GLN A 11 -30.17 19.68 30.25
CA GLN A 11 -29.43 19.58 28.98
C GLN A 11 -28.40 18.45 29.01
N ALA A 12 -27.76 18.22 30.16
CA ALA A 12 -26.86 17.07 30.31
C ALA A 12 -27.61 15.74 30.16
N ARG A 13 -28.80 15.62 30.75
CA ARG A 13 -29.67 14.43 30.60
C ARG A 13 -30.16 14.25 29.16
N GLU A 14 -30.57 15.33 28.48
CA GLU A 14 -30.99 15.29 27.08
C GLU A 14 -29.85 14.86 26.13
N ILE A 15 -28.62 15.31 26.38
CA ILE A 15 -27.44 14.90 25.61
C ILE A 15 -27.15 13.41 25.82
N VAL A 16 -27.19 12.93 27.07
CA VAL A 16 -26.95 11.51 27.38
C VAL A 16 -28.05 10.63 26.76
N GLU A 17 -29.30 11.06 26.80
CA GLU A 17 -30.43 10.35 26.17
C GLU A 17 -30.28 10.30 24.63
N LYS A 18 -29.88 11.42 24.01
CA LYS A 18 -29.65 11.51 22.56
C LYS A 18 -28.45 10.68 22.10
N MET A 19 -27.38 10.62 22.90
CA MET A 19 -26.20 9.77 22.64
C MET A 19 -26.48 8.28 22.94
N GLY A 20 -27.43 7.98 23.82
CA GLY A 20 -27.90 6.63 24.13
C GLY A 20 -28.81 6.02 23.06
N ARG A 21 -29.48 6.87 22.26
CA ARG A 21 -30.18 6.46 21.04
C ARG A 21 -29.18 6.31 19.88
N ARG A 22 -28.48 5.17 19.85
CA ARG A 22 -27.81 4.72 18.63
C ARG A 22 -28.89 4.28 17.66
N GLU A 23 -29.05 5.00 16.56
CA GLU A 23 -29.88 4.52 15.45
C GLU A 23 -29.41 3.11 15.08
N PRO A 24 -30.32 2.13 14.95
CA PRO A 24 -29.92 0.78 14.63
C PRO A 24 -29.15 0.81 13.31
N TYR A 25 -27.96 0.20 13.33
CA TYR A 25 -27.10 0.05 12.15
C TYR A 25 -27.83 -0.87 11.17
N THR A 26 -28.70 -0.28 10.35
CA THR A 26 -29.48 -0.98 9.34
C THR A 26 -28.75 -0.84 8.02
N SER A 27 -28.73 -1.90 7.20
CA SER A 27 -28.10 -1.88 5.87
C SER A 27 -28.55 -0.68 5.04
N LYS A 28 -29.82 -0.27 5.19
CA LYS A 28 -30.40 0.90 4.51
C LYS A 28 -29.71 2.23 4.85
N SER A 29 -29.29 2.43 6.10
CA SER A 29 -28.56 3.65 6.51
C SER A 29 -27.18 3.72 5.88
N ILE A 30 -26.56 2.58 5.60
CA ILE A 30 -25.26 2.48 4.95
C ILE A 30 -25.40 2.78 3.46
N ASP A 31 -26.44 2.23 2.82
CA ASP A 31 -26.75 2.46 1.41
C ASP A 31 -27.06 3.94 1.13
N ASP A 32 -27.80 4.60 2.03
CA ASP A 32 -28.07 6.04 1.95
C ASP A 32 -26.79 6.87 2.11
N PHE A 33 -25.86 6.43 2.97
CA PHE A 33 -24.55 7.07 3.10
C PHE A 33 -23.75 6.98 1.78
N TYR A 34 -23.69 5.80 1.16
CA TYR A 34 -23.01 5.63 -0.14
C TYR A 34 -23.64 6.49 -1.24
N ARG A 35 -24.98 6.51 -1.31
CA ARG A 35 -25.71 7.35 -2.26
C ARG A 35 -25.42 8.85 -2.06
N SER A 36 -25.26 9.30 -0.81
CA SER A 36 -24.95 10.70 -0.49
C SER A 36 -23.56 11.16 -0.95
N ILE A 37 -22.59 10.24 -1.03
CA ILE A 37 -21.22 10.51 -1.49
C ILE A 37 -21.03 10.14 -2.97
N GLY A 38 -22.11 9.81 -3.69
CA GLY A 38 -22.10 9.50 -5.12
C GLY A 38 -21.57 8.10 -5.46
N LEU A 39 -21.59 7.17 -4.51
CA LEU A 39 -21.25 5.76 -4.71
C LEU A 39 -22.52 4.91 -4.74
N GLU A 40 -22.56 3.92 -5.62
CA GLU A 40 -23.63 2.91 -5.60
C GLU A 40 -23.29 1.83 -4.57
N PRO A 41 -24.23 1.46 -3.67
CA PRO A 41 -24.00 0.39 -2.71
C PRO A 41 -23.93 -0.96 -3.42
N GLU A 42 -22.91 -1.77 -3.12
CA GLU A 42 -22.77 -3.14 -3.66
C GLU A 42 -23.77 -4.09 -2.99
N GLU A 43 -24.45 -4.91 -3.81
CA GLU A 43 -25.36 -5.94 -3.31
C GLU A 43 -24.57 -7.07 -2.62
N PRO A 44 -25.00 -7.56 -1.45
CA PRO A 44 -24.29 -8.62 -0.75
C PRO A 44 -24.41 -9.96 -1.50
N GLU A 45 -23.28 -10.51 -1.95
CA GLU A 45 -23.20 -11.85 -2.51
C GLU A 45 -23.48 -12.91 -1.44
N GLN A 46 -24.35 -13.87 -1.77
CA GLN A 46 -24.71 -14.99 -0.89
C GLN A 46 -23.58 -16.04 -0.80
N PRO A 47 -23.39 -16.68 0.37
CA PRO A 47 -22.34 -17.68 0.55
C PRO A 47 -22.85 -19.06 0.11
N GLY A 48 -22.22 -19.66 -0.90
CA GLY A 48 -22.46 -21.06 -1.19
C GLY A 48 -21.95 -21.59 -2.52
N LYS A 49 -20.66 -21.95 -2.58
CA LYS A 49 -20.23 -23.23 -3.20
C LYS A 49 -18.75 -23.53 -2.91
N THR A 50 -18.54 -24.50 -2.03
CA THR A 50 -17.35 -25.35 -1.95
C THR A 50 -17.36 -26.38 -3.07
N VAL A 51 -16.17 -26.80 -3.53
CA VAL A 51 -15.69 -28.20 -3.78
C VAL A 51 -14.31 -28.07 -4.48
N THR A 52 -13.19 -28.33 -3.77
CA THR A 52 -12.37 -29.57 -3.77
C THR A 52 -11.85 -29.94 -5.16
N GLU A 53 -10.53 -29.91 -5.41
CA GLU A 53 -9.59 -31.06 -5.42
C GLU A 53 -8.78 -30.87 -6.74
N GLU A 54 -7.47 -31.03 -6.94
CA GLU A 54 -6.43 -31.84 -6.31
C GLU A 54 -5.04 -31.40 -6.84
N ALA A 55 -4.01 -32.02 -6.25
CA ALA A 55 -2.58 -32.05 -6.59
C ALA A 55 -2.27 -32.12 -8.10
N GLU A 56 -1.07 -31.74 -8.59
CA GLU A 56 0.10 -32.64 -8.53
C GLU A 56 1.39 -31.92 -8.98
N ILE A 57 2.49 -32.20 -8.27
CA ILE A 57 3.85 -31.75 -8.57
C ILE A 57 4.52 -32.84 -9.43
N HIS A 58 5.08 -32.48 -10.58
CA HIS A 58 6.12 -33.30 -11.24
C HIS A 58 7.25 -32.42 -11.78
N MET A 59 8.47 -32.78 -11.38
CA MET A 59 9.77 -32.23 -11.78
C MET A 59 10.40 -33.02 -12.94
N ALA A 60 11.44 -32.41 -13.55
CA ALA A 60 12.48 -32.96 -14.46
C ALA A 60 12.13 -32.89 -15.97
N GLU A 61 12.98 -32.52 -16.95
CA GLU A 61 14.40 -32.13 -17.06
C GLU A 61 14.60 -31.49 -18.48
N GLU A 62 15.50 -30.51 -18.61
CA GLU A 62 15.98 -29.82 -19.84
C GLU A 62 16.87 -30.75 -20.73
N PRO A 63 17.52 -30.36 -21.87
CA PRO A 63 17.64 -29.05 -22.57
C PRO A 63 17.56 -29.10 -24.13
N SER A 64 17.43 -27.95 -24.79
CA SER A 64 17.97 -27.62 -26.15
C SER A 64 17.40 -26.25 -26.57
N GLY A 65 18.13 -25.18 -26.86
CA GLY A 65 19.51 -25.01 -27.25
C GLY A 65 19.58 -24.25 -28.58
N VAL A 66 19.37 -22.93 -28.64
CA VAL A 66 19.85 -22.09 -29.75
C VAL A 66 20.13 -20.66 -29.27
N ALA A 67 21.34 -20.21 -29.57
CA ALA A 67 21.92 -18.92 -29.24
C ALA A 67 21.20 -17.74 -29.92
N SER A 68 21.03 -16.64 -29.18
CA SER A 68 21.07 -15.31 -29.74
C SER A 68 21.95 -14.46 -28.84
N GLY A 69 23.09 -14.03 -29.39
CA GLY A 69 23.97 -13.08 -28.74
C GLY A 69 23.32 -11.71 -28.77
N GLU A 70 22.90 -11.22 -27.61
CA GLU A 70 22.48 -9.85 -27.43
C GLU A 70 23.24 -9.28 -26.22
N ALA A 71 23.85 -8.13 -26.48
CA ALA A 71 24.83 -7.43 -25.66
C ALA A 71 24.73 -7.72 -24.16
N ALA A 72 25.77 -8.37 -23.62
CA ALA A 72 25.99 -8.47 -22.20
C ALA A 72 26.22 -7.07 -21.63
N MET A 73 25.12 -6.39 -21.28
CA MET A 73 25.17 -5.32 -20.30
C MET A 73 25.88 -5.92 -19.08
N PRO A 74 26.85 -5.21 -18.46
CA PRO A 74 27.48 -5.71 -17.26
C PRO A 74 26.37 -5.82 -16.20
N GLN A 75 25.80 -7.01 -16.06
CA GLN A 75 25.01 -7.40 -14.91
C GLN A 75 25.97 -7.24 -13.75
N LYS A 76 25.92 -6.07 -13.10
CA LYS A 76 26.60 -5.82 -11.83
C LYS A 76 26.12 -6.92 -10.92
N ARG A 77 26.91 -7.99 -10.84
CA ARG A 77 26.66 -9.18 -10.05
C ARG A 77 26.82 -8.72 -8.61
N ILE A 78 25.74 -8.15 -8.07
CA ILE A 78 25.60 -7.85 -6.67
C ILE A 78 25.84 -9.17 -5.95
N SER A 79 26.98 -9.22 -5.27
CA SER A 79 27.47 -10.40 -4.58
C SER A 79 26.35 -10.96 -3.69
N GLY A 80 26.28 -12.29 -3.51
CA GLY A 80 25.29 -12.90 -2.60
C GLY A 80 25.31 -12.30 -1.19
N LYS A 81 26.43 -11.68 -0.78
CA LYS A 81 26.53 -10.87 0.45
C LYS A 81 25.79 -9.53 0.38
N GLN A 82 25.75 -8.86 -0.78
CA GLN A 82 24.89 -7.69 -1.03
C GLN A 82 23.40 -8.03 -1.08
N ARG A 83 23.04 -9.31 -1.29
CA ARG A 83 21.64 -9.77 -1.31
C ARG A 83 21.06 -9.98 0.10
N ARG A 84 21.91 -10.03 1.13
CA ARG A 84 21.49 -9.96 2.54
C ARG A 84 21.83 -8.57 3.08
N LEU A 85 21.07 -7.56 2.64
CA LEU A 85 20.97 -6.34 3.42
C LEU A 85 20.53 -6.74 4.83
N SER A 86 21.20 -6.21 5.84
CA SER A 86 20.66 -6.36 7.20
C SER A 86 19.27 -5.72 7.24
N LEU A 87 18.36 -6.26 8.06
CA LEU A 87 17.01 -5.68 8.17
C LEU A 87 17.07 -4.19 8.55
N ASP A 88 18.05 -3.83 9.38
CA ASP A 88 18.27 -2.45 9.81
C ASP A 88 18.73 -1.57 8.65
N GLU A 89 19.67 -2.03 7.82
CA GLU A 89 20.11 -1.31 6.64
C GLU A 89 18.97 -1.10 5.63
N TYR A 90 18.12 -2.11 5.45
CA TYR A 90 16.92 -1.98 4.63
C TYR A 90 15.97 -0.91 5.19
N ARG A 91 15.73 -0.93 6.51
CA ARG A 91 14.88 0.05 7.19
C ARG A 91 15.42 1.47 7.06
N THR A 92 16.71 1.68 7.30
CA THR A 92 17.32 3.01 7.23
C THR A 92 17.32 3.57 5.81
N THR A 93 17.42 2.70 4.81
CA THR A 93 17.53 3.09 3.40
C THR A 93 16.16 3.32 2.76
N TYR A 94 15.23 2.37 2.90
CA TYR A 94 13.98 2.35 2.15
C TYR A 94 12.75 2.72 2.98
N LEU A 95 12.82 2.58 4.31
CA LEU A 95 11.66 2.76 5.20
C LEU A 95 11.74 4.02 6.06
N LYS A 96 12.56 5.00 5.66
CA LYS A 96 12.56 6.33 6.26
C LYS A 96 11.27 7.06 5.89
N VAL A 97 10.49 7.52 6.88
CA VAL A 97 9.22 8.22 6.62
C VAL A 97 9.49 9.55 5.89
N PRO A 98 9.11 9.69 4.61
CA PRO A 98 9.34 10.92 3.86
C PRO A 98 8.17 11.89 4.04
N LYS A 99 8.48 13.19 4.02
CA LYS A 99 7.45 14.24 4.01
C LYS A 99 7.09 14.57 2.57
N ILE A 100 6.01 13.95 2.09
CA ILE A 100 5.53 14.14 0.71
C ILE A 100 4.63 15.38 0.67
N ILE A 101 5.07 16.42 -0.01
CA ILE A 101 4.29 17.62 -0.33
C ILE A 101 3.86 17.57 -1.81
N ASN A 102 2.76 18.22 -2.16
CA ASN A 102 2.25 18.26 -3.55
C ASN A 102 2.08 16.85 -4.16
N ARG A 103 1.36 16.00 -3.42
CA ARG A 103 1.18 14.59 -3.76
C ARG A 103 0.55 14.45 -5.16
N LYS A 104 1.08 13.54 -5.96
CA LYS A 104 0.54 13.15 -7.27
C LYS A 104 0.09 11.68 -7.21
N PRO A 105 -1.11 11.32 -7.70
CA PRO A 105 -1.53 9.93 -7.77
C PRO A 105 -0.69 9.16 -8.81
N VAL A 106 -0.33 7.92 -8.48
CA VAL A 106 0.39 6.99 -9.35
C VAL A 106 -0.38 5.67 -9.34
N PHE A 107 -0.64 5.13 -10.52
CA PHE A 107 -1.29 3.83 -10.67
C PHE A 107 -0.23 2.73 -10.65
N VAL A 108 -0.52 1.67 -9.91
CA VAL A 108 0.27 0.44 -9.85
C VAL A 108 -0.68 -0.74 -10.00
N SER A 109 -0.18 -1.91 -10.42
CA SER A 109 -0.99 -3.11 -10.45
C SER A 109 -1.44 -3.52 -9.04
N GLU A 110 -2.54 -4.26 -8.96
CA GLU A 110 -3.02 -4.82 -7.69
C GLU A 110 -1.95 -5.65 -6.98
N THR A 111 -1.25 -6.52 -7.71
CA THR A 111 -0.18 -7.35 -7.18
C THR A 111 0.92 -6.53 -6.52
N VAL A 112 1.37 -5.46 -7.17
CA VAL A 112 2.40 -4.55 -6.66
C VAL A 112 1.89 -3.76 -5.47
N ARG A 113 0.64 -3.27 -5.51
CA ARG A 113 -0.01 -2.60 -4.38
C ARG A 113 0.01 -3.50 -3.14
N ASP A 114 -0.40 -4.75 -3.29
CA ASP A 114 -0.51 -5.69 -2.17
C ASP A 114 0.85 -6.13 -1.62
N GLU A 115 1.87 -6.22 -2.48
CA GLU A 115 3.25 -6.43 -2.04
C GLU A 115 3.81 -5.23 -1.29
N LEU A 116 3.61 -4.02 -1.80
CA LEU A 116 4.03 -2.79 -1.12
C LEU A 116 3.37 -2.67 0.26
N ASP A 117 2.06 -2.92 0.33
CA ASP A 117 1.32 -2.92 1.59
C ASP A 117 1.85 -3.96 2.56
N ARG A 118 2.15 -5.19 2.10
CA ARG A 118 2.77 -6.22 2.94
C ARG A 118 4.11 -5.76 3.51
N VAL A 119 4.99 -5.19 2.68
CA VAL A 119 6.30 -4.70 3.12
C VAL A 119 6.13 -3.59 4.18
N VAL A 120 5.26 -2.61 3.92
CA VAL A 120 5.04 -1.50 4.86
C VAL A 120 4.42 -1.98 6.16
N ARG A 121 3.49 -2.94 6.13
CA ARG A 121 2.85 -3.48 7.35
C ARG A 121 3.82 -4.28 8.21
N TYR A 122 4.70 -5.09 7.61
CA TYR A 122 5.60 -5.96 8.37
C TYR A 122 6.90 -5.28 8.78
N LEU A 123 7.46 -4.44 7.91
CA LEU A 123 8.78 -3.86 8.11
C LEU A 123 8.74 -2.38 8.48
N GLY A 124 7.67 -1.67 8.10
CA GLY A 124 7.51 -0.23 8.28
C GLY A 124 7.23 0.18 9.72
N GLY A 125 7.81 1.31 10.12
CA GLY A 125 7.55 1.93 11.40
C GLY A 125 6.32 2.83 11.41
N LYS A 126 6.07 3.51 12.54
CA LYS A 126 4.98 4.47 12.68
C LYS A 126 5.06 5.56 11.60
N GLY A 127 3.98 5.72 10.83
CA GLY A 127 3.87 6.72 9.77
C GLY A 127 4.48 6.30 8.43
N MET A 128 5.00 5.09 8.32
CA MET A 128 5.40 4.54 7.02
C MET A 128 4.17 4.22 6.18
N SER A 129 4.24 4.53 4.88
CA SER A 129 3.15 4.30 3.92
C SER A 129 3.70 3.73 2.62
N ALA A 130 2.84 3.12 1.80
CA ALA A 130 3.21 2.64 0.46
C ALA A 130 3.78 3.79 -0.39
N SER A 131 3.15 4.96 -0.37
CA SER A 131 3.67 6.16 -1.05
C SER A 131 5.06 6.55 -0.53
N GLY A 132 5.33 6.40 0.76
CA GLY A 132 6.64 6.70 1.33
C GLY A 132 7.73 5.72 0.88
N LEU A 133 7.40 4.44 0.75
CA LEU A 133 8.33 3.42 0.25
C LEU A 133 8.65 3.68 -1.22
N ILE A 134 7.63 3.94 -2.03
CA ILE A 134 7.79 4.29 -3.44
C ILE A 134 8.65 5.54 -3.59
N GLU A 135 8.38 6.60 -2.83
CA GLU A 135 9.16 7.85 -2.88
C GLU A 135 10.65 7.59 -2.62
N ASN A 136 10.98 6.81 -1.59
CA ASN A 136 12.38 6.49 -1.28
C ASN A 136 13.05 5.66 -2.37
N LEU A 137 12.34 4.67 -2.93
CA LEU A 137 12.82 3.85 -4.05
C LEU A 137 13.10 4.71 -5.28
N VAL A 138 12.14 5.56 -5.65
CA VAL A 138 12.26 6.45 -6.80
C VAL A 138 13.39 7.46 -6.58
N ARG A 139 13.53 8.01 -5.38
CA ARG A 139 14.64 8.93 -5.06
C ARG A 139 16.00 8.28 -5.23
N LEU A 140 16.19 7.07 -4.69
CA LEU A 140 17.45 6.33 -4.83
C LEU A 140 17.73 6.00 -6.30
N HIS A 141 16.70 5.65 -7.07
CA HIS A 141 16.84 5.42 -8.50
C HIS A 141 17.27 6.69 -9.23
N LEU A 142 16.60 7.82 -8.98
CA LEU A 142 16.95 9.10 -9.59
C LEU A 142 18.36 9.55 -9.21
N ASP A 143 18.77 9.39 -7.95
CA ASP A 143 20.12 9.76 -7.53
C ASP A 143 21.19 8.88 -8.18
N ALA A 144 20.93 7.58 -8.35
CA ALA A 144 21.85 6.64 -9.01
C ALA A 144 22.00 6.90 -10.51
N TYR A 145 20.92 7.30 -11.19
CA TYR A 145 20.87 7.40 -12.66
C TYR A 145 20.72 8.84 -13.17
N ARG A 146 20.79 9.86 -12.31
CA ARG A 146 20.60 11.28 -12.69
C ARG A 146 21.40 11.67 -13.93
N ASN A 147 22.69 11.37 -13.93
CA ASN A 147 23.59 11.75 -15.02
C ASN A 147 23.25 11.01 -16.32
N ASP A 148 22.92 9.72 -16.23
CA ASP A 148 22.58 8.89 -17.39
C ASP A 148 21.25 9.37 -18.02
N ILE A 149 20.25 9.66 -17.17
CA ILE A 149 18.97 10.23 -17.61
C ILE A 149 19.18 11.58 -18.30
N GLU A 150 20.07 12.43 -17.77
CA GLU A 150 20.41 13.72 -18.40
C GLU A 150 21.16 13.57 -19.72
N GLN A 151 21.99 12.53 -19.87
CA GLN A 151 22.64 12.20 -21.14
C GLN A 151 21.62 11.72 -22.18
N TRP A 152 20.73 10.80 -21.81
CA TRP A 152 19.71 10.29 -22.71
C TRP A 152 18.70 11.35 -23.14
N ARG A 153 18.45 12.36 -22.30
CA ARG A 153 17.62 13.52 -22.68
C ARG A 153 18.18 14.33 -23.86
N LYS A 154 19.50 14.28 -24.09
CA LYS A 154 20.18 15.05 -25.15
C LYS A 154 20.27 14.30 -26.49
N LEU A 155 19.94 13.01 -26.49
CA LEU A 155 19.77 12.20 -27.70
C LEU A 155 18.40 12.47 -28.31
#